data_AF-A0A8T3NIL3-F1
#
_entry.id   AF-A0A8T3NIL3-F1
#
_cell.length_a   1.000
_cell.length_b   1.000
_cell.length_c   1.000
_cell.angle_alpha   90.00
_cell.angle_beta   90.00
_cell.angle_gamma   90.00
#
_symmetry.space_group_name_H-M   'P 1'
#
loop_
_entity.id
_entity.type
_entity.pdbx_description
1 polymer ?
#
loop_
_entity_poly.entity_id
_entity_poly.type
_entity_poly.pdbx_seq_one_letter_code
_entity_poly.pdbx_strand_id
1 'polypeptide(L)'
;MPVFIDQQIRLIGSYLPNILAAILILIVGYIVAKIVSSVVGGILKRTSLDNRIARSLGGGTGLKAENAISTAVFWLIMLFVLIGFFQTLALTAISEPLNLLVAQVLAFIPRFLGAVVLLVLAWIVATVLKRVVTGVLGGMGIDRRLNTMVRDEAPAAERPTSSGGAAATSAAASTVAETGAAGRVSLADTLGDVVYWLVWLLFLPAILGTLALEGILAPVQNLLNEVFGYLPNIFAAILIGVIGWFVARIIRKIVTSLLAAAGVDRLGERVGLSGVMGGQTLSGLIGLVVYVFILVPVMISALNALDIAAITGPATNMLNTFMAAIPNIFAAAVVLAISFVVGRLVAGLVSSLLAGIGFNSLPARLGLG
;
A
#
# COMPACT_ATOMS: atom_id res chain seq x y z
N MET A 1 -31.20 -71.46 1.29
CA MET A 1 -30.78 -70.50 0.24
C MET A 1 -31.93 -69.77 -0.51
N PRO A 2 -33.20 -70.22 -0.59
CA PRO A 2 -34.21 -69.47 -1.37
C PRO A 2 -34.64 -68.13 -0.72
N VAL A 3 -34.69 -68.06 0.61
CA VAL A 3 -35.16 -66.86 1.35
C VAL A 3 -34.35 -65.59 1.04
N PHE A 4 -33.04 -65.72 0.79
CA PHE A 4 -32.17 -64.58 0.48
C PHE A 4 -32.44 -64.01 -0.92
N ILE A 5 -32.76 -64.88 -1.88
CA ILE A 5 -33.09 -64.50 -3.25
C ILE A 5 -34.47 -63.85 -3.29
N ASP A 6 -35.45 -64.38 -2.57
CA ASP A 6 -36.80 -63.81 -2.49
C ASP A 6 -36.83 -62.42 -1.83
N GLN A 7 -35.98 -62.18 -0.83
CA GLN A 7 -35.83 -60.85 -0.24
C GLN A 7 -35.20 -59.85 -1.22
N GLN A 8 -34.17 -60.26 -1.96
CA GLN A 8 -33.54 -59.39 -2.97
C GLN A 8 -34.47 -59.11 -4.16
N ILE A 9 -35.23 -60.11 -4.63
CA ILE A 9 -36.21 -59.94 -5.72
C ILE A 9 -37.35 -59.02 -5.30
N ARG A 10 -37.83 -59.10 -4.05
CA ARG A 10 -38.86 -58.18 -3.53
C ARG A 10 -38.36 -56.75 -3.39
N LEU A 11 -37.08 -56.57 -3.02
CA LEU A 11 -36.44 -55.26 -3.01
C LEU A 11 -36.31 -54.70 -4.43
N ILE A 12 -35.81 -55.49 -5.40
CA ILE A 12 -35.69 -55.04 -6.80
C ILE A 12 -37.06 -54.74 -7.43
N GLY A 13 -38.08 -55.55 -7.11
CA GLY A 13 -39.45 -55.37 -7.61
C GLY A 13 -40.12 -54.08 -7.14
N SER A 14 -39.76 -53.56 -5.97
CA SER A 14 -40.31 -52.28 -5.47
C SER A 14 -39.58 -51.05 -6.01
N TYR A 15 -38.32 -51.17 -6.46
CA TYR A 15 -37.59 -50.05 -7.08
C TYR A 15 -37.90 -49.88 -8.57
N LEU A 16 -38.31 -50.94 -9.27
CA LEU A 16 -38.59 -50.89 -10.70
C LEU A 16 -39.61 -49.79 -11.09
N PRO A 17 -40.74 -49.62 -10.38
CA PRO A 17 -41.69 -48.54 -10.67
C PRO A 17 -41.10 -47.14 -10.47
N ASN A 18 -40.30 -46.95 -9.41
CA ASN A 18 -39.68 -45.67 -9.09
C ASN A 18 -38.63 -45.27 -10.13
N ILE A 19 -37.88 -46.23 -10.67
CA ILE A 19 -36.91 -45.97 -11.74
C ILE A 19 -37.62 -45.48 -13.01
N LEU A 20 -38.72 -46.15 -13.40
CA LEU A 20 -39.51 -45.73 -14.57
C LEU A 20 -40.12 -44.34 -14.37
N ALA A 21 -40.70 -44.08 -13.19
CA ALA A 21 -41.23 -42.76 -12.84
C ALA A 21 -40.15 -41.68 -12.87
N ALA A 22 -38.97 -41.96 -12.33
CA ALA A 22 -37.84 -41.03 -12.34
C ALA A 22 -37.38 -40.70 -13.77
N ILE A 23 -37.21 -41.72 -14.63
CA ILE A 23 -36.85 -41.51 -16.05
C ILE A 23 -37.89 -40.63 -16.75
N LEU A 24 -39.18 -40.89 -16.50
CA LEU A 24 -40.27 -40.09 -17.06
C LEU A 24 -40.18 -38.62 -16.60
N ILE A 25 -39.96 -38.38 -15.30
CA ILE A 25 -39.76 -37.03 -14.74
C ILE A 25 -38.57 -36.33 -15.38
N LEU A 26 -37.45 -37.03 -15.59
CA LEU A 26 -36.25 -36.46 -16.19
C LEU A 26 -36.49 -36.03 -17.65
N ILE A 27 -37.16 -36.87 -18.45
CA ILE A 27 -37.47 -36.59 -19.85
C ILE A 27 -38.45 -35.41 -19.96
N VAL A 28 -39.56 -35.47 -19.23
CA VAL A 28 -40.59 -34.42 -19.24
C VAL A 28 -39.99 -33.12 -18.72
N GLY A 29 -39.26 -33.18 -17.60
CA GLY A 29 -38.62 -32.04 -16.98
C GLY A 29 -37.57 -31.38 -17.88
N TYR A 30 -36.76 -32.14 -18.62
CA TYR A 30 -35.79 -31.58 -19.57
C TYR A 30 -36.47 -30.75 -20.67
N ILE A 31 -37.57 -31.27 -21.23
CA ILE A 31 -38.35 -30.58 -22.26
C ILE A 31 -38.93 -29.28 -21.70
N VAL A 32 -39.56 -29.35 -20.52
CA VAL A 32 -40.12 -28.18 -19.83
C VAL A 32 -39.03 -27.14 -19.55
N ALA A 33 -37.88 -27.54 -19.01
CA ALA A 33 -36.75 -26.66 -18.72
C ALA A 33 -36.28 -25.90 -19.98
N LYS A 34 -36.14 -26.60 -21.11
CA LYS A 34 -35.70 -26.01 -22.38
C LYS A 34 -36.71 -25.02 -22.96
N ILE A 35 -38.00 -25.31 -22.83
CA ILE A 35 -39.06 -24.40 -23.27
C ILE A 35 -39.03 -23.13 -22.42
N VAL A 36 -39.07 -23.29 -21.08
CA VAL A 36 -39.10 -22.15 -20.16
C VAL A 36 -37.85 -21.27 -20.32
N SER A 37 -36.65 -21.86 -20.42
CA SER A 37 -35.43 -21.08 -20.61
C SER A 37 -35.44 -20.30 -21.93
N SER A 38 -36.02 -20.87 -22.98
CA SER A 38 -36.16 -20.21 -24.29
C SER A 38 -37.13 -19.04 -24.22
N VAL A 39 -38.26 -19.20 -23.51
CA VAL A 39 -39.24 -18.13 -23.29
C VAL A 39 -38.63 -16.99 -22.48
N VAL A 40 -37.98 -17.30 -21.35
CA VAL A 40 -37.34 -16.29 -20.51
C VAL A 40 -36.24 -15.55 -21.28
N GLY A 41 -35.38 -16.26 -22.01
CA GLY A 41 -34.38 -15.66 -22.87
C GLY A 41 -34.96 -14.80 -23.98
N GLY A 42 -36.09 -15.21 -24.56
CA GLY A 42 -36.83 -14.43 -25.54
C GLY A 42 -37.40 -13.12 -25.00
N ILE A 43 -37.90 -13.13 -23.76
CA ILE A 43 -38.39 -11.92 -23.07
C ILE A 43 -37.23 -10.98 -22.73
N LEU A 44 -36.11 -11.52 -22.24
CA LEU A 44 -34.93 -10.72 -21.91
C LEU A 44 -34.37 -9.99 -23.13
N LYS A 45 -34.29 -10.65 -24.29
CA LYS A 45 -33.86 -10.03 -25.56
C LYS A 45 -34.70 -8.84 -26.00
N ARG A 46 -35.97 -8.78 -25.59
CA ARG A 46 -36.85 -7.63 -25.87
C ARG A 46 -36.55 -6.43 -24.98
N THR A 47 -35.87 -6.65 -23.86
CA THR A 47 -35.46 -5.60 -22.95
C THR A 47 -34.04 -5.20 -23.34
N SER A 48 -33.84 -3.97 -23.83
CA SER A 48 -32.55 -3.49 -24.37
C SER A 48 -31.45 -3.31 -23.29
N LEU A 49 -31.41 -4.16 -22.26
CA LEU A 49 -30.40 -4.14 -21.20
C LEU A 49 -29.00 -4.18 -21.81
N ASP A 50 -28.82 -4.94 -22.89
CA ASP A 50 -27.50 -5.20 -23.49
C ASP A 50 -26.91 -3.93 -24.09
N ASN A 51 -27.74 -3.14 -24.79
CA ASN A 51 -27.31 -1.86 -25.35
C ASN A 51 -27.03 -0.80 -24.28
N ARG A 52 -27.54 -0.95 -23.05
CA ARG A 52 -27.25 -0.03 -21.93
C ARG A 52 -25.98 -0.46 -21.17
N ILE A 53 -25.80 -1.75 -20.96
CA ILE A 53 -24.67 -2.34 -20.24
C ILE A 53 -23.38 -2.28 -21.09
N ALA A 54 -23.48 -2.55 -22.40
CA ALA A 54 -22.33 -2.48 -23.30
C ALA A 54 -21.75 -1.06 -23.43
N ARG A 55 -22.60 -0.02 -23.32
CA ARG A 55 -22.18 1.38 -23.34
C ARG A 55 -21.48 1.82 -22.04
N SER A 56 -21.88 1.26 -20.90
CA SER A 56 -21.26 1.61 -19.60
C SER A 56 -19.93 0.90 -19.33
N LEU A 57 -19.69 -0.25 -19.97
CA LEU A 57 -18.51 -1.10 -19.71
C LEU A 57 -17.39 -0.98 -20.73
N GLY A 58 -17.40 0.02 -21.60
CA GLY A 58 -16.24 0.33 -22.44
C GLY A 58 -15.72 -0.86 -23.24
N GLY A 59 -16.60 -1.57 -23.95
CA GLY A 59 -16.25 -2.36 -25.14
C GLY A 59 -15.27 -3.54 -24.98
N GLY A 60 -15.02 -4.08 -23.77
CA GLY A 60 -14.08 -5.18 -23.59
C GLY A 60 -14.65 -6.31 -22.73
N THR A 61 -14.80 -7.50 -23.31
CA THR A 61 -15.35 -8.74 -22.71
C THR A 61 -16.87 -8.75 -22.51
N GLY A 62 -17.59 -8.81 -23.64
CA GLY A 62 -19.03 -9.05 -23.69
C GLY A 62 -19.40 -10.46 -23.24
N LEU A 63 -19.47 -10.68 -21.93
CA LEU A 63 -20.35 -11.71 -21.39
C LEU A 63 -21.77 -11.31 -21.80
N LYS A 64 -22.34 -12.03 -22.76
CA LYS A 64 -23.76 -11.90 -23.14
C LYS A 64 -24.60 -12.30 -21.93
N ALA A 65 -24.92 -11.33 -21.07
CA ALA A 65 -25.70 -11.50 -19.86
C ALA A 65 -27.02 -12.21 -20.15
N GLU A 66 -27.61 -11.98 -21.30
CA GLU A 66 -28.81 -12.63 -21.83
C GLU A 66 -28.63 -14.14 -21.98
N ASN A 67 -27.52 -14.56 -22.59
CA ASN A 67 -27.21 -15.98 -22.74
C ASN A 67 -26.90 -16.59 -21.37
N ALA A 68 -26.15 -15.87 -20.53
CA ALA A 68 -25.84 -16.33 -19.18
C ALA A 68 -27.11 -16.53 -18.34
N ILE A 69 -28.05 -15.59 -18.36
CA ILE A 69 -29.32 -15.66 -17.61
C ILE A 69 -30.19 -16.78 -18.17
N SER A 70 -30.30 -16.92 -19.49
CA SER A 70 -31.09 -18.00 -20.12
C SER A 70 -30.53 -19.38 -19.75
N THR A 71 -29.21 -19.54 -19.81
CA THR A 71 -28.52 -20.78 -19.42
C THR A 71 -28.64 -21.03 -17.92
N ALA A 72 -28.58 -20.00 -17.07
CA ALA A 72 -28.76 -20.12 -15.63
C ALA A 72 -30.19 -20.57 -15.28
N VAL A 73 -31.22 -19.99 -15.93
CA VAL A 73 -32.62 -20.40 -15.75
C VAL A 73 -32.82 -21.85 -16.19
N PHE A 74 -32.24 -22.27 -17.33
CA PHE A 74 -32.27 -23.67 -17.75
C PHE A 74 -31.68 -24.60 -16.68
N TRP A 75 -30.48 -24.29 -16.19
CA TRP A 75 -29.81 -25.08 -15.16
C TRP A 75 -30.58 -25.09 -13.84
N LEU A 76 -31.20 -23.97 -13.45
CA LEU A 76 -32.00 -23.89 -12.24
C LEU A 76 -33.26 -24.76 -12.34
N ILE A 77 -33.96 -24.72 -13.47
CA ILE A 77 -35.12 -25.60 -13.69
C ILE A 77 -34.69 -27.06 -13.79
N MET A 78 -33.58 -27.34 -14.48
CA MET A 78 -33.00 -28.67 -14.54
C MET A 78 -32.63 -29.18 -13.15
N LEU A 79 -32.14 -28.32 -12.27
CA LEU A 79 -31.80 -28.66 -10.89
C LEU A 79 -33.07 -29.05 -10.10
N PHE A 80 -34.18 -28.33 -10.28
CA PHE A 80 -35.48 -28.74 -9.72
C PHE A 80 -35.94 -30.11 -10.25
N VAL A 81 -35.80 -30.34 -11.56
CA VAL A 81 -36.13 -31.63 -12.18
C VAL A 81 -35.25 -32.75 -11.61
N LEU A 82 -33.96 -32.48 -11.43
CA LEU A 82 -32.99 -33.41 -10.88
C LEU A 82 -33.30 -33.75 -9.41
N ILE A 83 -33.74 -32.77 -8.62
CA ILE A 83 -34.21 -32.99 -7.25
C ILE A 83 -35.42 -33.93 -7.26
N GLY A 84 -36.44 -33.65 -8.10
CA GLY A 84 -37.61 -34.52 -8.23
C GLY A 84 -37.25 -35.94 -8.69
N PHE A 85 -36.30 -36.05 -9.63
CA PHE A 85 -35.74 -37.32 -10.10
C PHE A 85 -35.11 -38.12 -8.94
N PHE A 86 -34.21 -37.51 -8.18
CA PHE A 86 -33.54 -38.18 -7.05
C PHE A 86 -34.50 -38.52 -5.91
N GLN A 87 -35.47 -37.65 -5.61
CA GLN A 87 -36.51 -37.93 -4.63
C GLN A 87 -37.37 -39.13 -5.04
N THR A 88 -37.73 -39.23 -6.31
CA THR A 88 -38.49 -40.38 -6.85
C THR A 88 -37.70 -41.68 -6.75
N LEU A 89 -36.37 -41.63 -6.94
CA LEU A 89 -35.47 -42.75 -6.70
C LEU A 89 -35.20 -43.05 -5.21
N ALA A 90 -35.83 -42.33 -4.29
CA ALA A 90 -35.57 -42.37 -2.85
C ALA A 90 -34.10 -42.08 -2.47
N LEU A 91 -33.38 -41.35 -3.33
CA LEU A 91 -32.00 -40.89 -3.08
C LEU A 91 -32.01 -39.56 -2.32
N THR A 92 -32.69 -39.56 -1.16
CA THR A 92 -32.90 -38.34 -0.36
C THR A 92 -31.59 -37.69 0.08
N ALA A 93 -30.59 -38.50 0.44
CA ALA A 93 -29.24 -38.06 0.81
C ALA A 93 -28.53 -37.22 -0.27
N ILE A 94 -28.88 -37.41 -1.55
CA ILE A 94 -28.36 -36.62 -2.66
C ILE A 94 -29.23 -35.38 -2.89
N SER A 95 -30.54 -35.50 -2.70
CA SER A 95 -31.48 -34.40 -2.93
C SER A 95 -31.38 -33.27 -1.90
N GLU A 96 -30.98 -33.57 -0.65
CA GLU A 96 -30.89 -32.58 0.43
C GLU A 96 -29.88 -31.47 0.12
N PRO A 97 -28.60 -31.75 -0.19
CA PRO A 97 -27.64 -30.72 -0.59
C PRO A 97 -28.08 -29.94 -1.84
N LEU A 98 -28.71 -30.59 -2.82
CA LEU A 98 -29.20 -29.92 -4.03
C LEU A 98 -30.34 -28.95 -3.70
N ASN A 99 -31.21 -29.31 -2.76
CA ASN A 99 -32.29 -28.44 -2.31
C ASN A 99 -31.74 -27.19 -1.59
N LEU A 100 -30.66 -27.35 -0.81
CA LEU A 100 -29.94 -26.22 -0.22
C LEU A 100 -29.36 -25.29 -1.29
N LEU A 101 -28.78 -25.83 -2.37
CA LEU A 101 -28.27 -25.01 -3.48
C LEU A 101 -29.38 -24.20 -4.15
N VAL A 102 -30.54 -24.82 -4.42
CA VAL A 102 -31.70 -24.11 -4.97
C VAL A 102 -32.16 -22.99 -4.05
N ALA A 103 -32.35 -23.31 -2.76
CA ALA A 103 -32.77 -22.34 -1.76
C ALA A 103 -31.77 -21.17 -1.66
N GLN A 104 -30.47 -21.47 -1.70
CA GLN A 104 -29.39 -20.48 -1.68
C GLN A 104 -29.41 -19.57 -2.91
N VAL A 105 -29.58 -20.12 -4.11
CA VAL A 105 -29.67 -19.33 -5.36
C VAL A 105 -30.92 -18.46 -5.37
N LEU A 106 -32.08 -18.97 -4.93
CA LEU A 106 -33.30 -18.16 -4.83
C LEU A 106 -33.17 -17.06 -3.78
N ALA A 107 -32.57 -17.34 -2.62
CA ALA A 107 -32.29 -16.34 -1.60
C ALA A 107 -31.26 -15.29 -2.07
N PHE A 108 -30.39 -15.65 -3.01
CA PHE A 108 -29.45 -14.72 -3.63
C PHE A 108 -30.15 -13.68 -4.52
N ILE A 109 -31.31 -13.97 -5.12
CA ILE A 109 -32.00 -13.03 -6.03
C ILE A 109 -32.38 -11.71 -5.31
N PRO A 110 -33.14 -11.72 -4.18
CA PRO A 110 -33.43 -10.49 -3.45
C PRO A 110 -32.18 -9.79 -2.89
N ARG A 111 -31.21 -10.59 -2.42
CA ARG A 111 -29.93 -10.11 -1.86
C ARG A 111 -29.08 -9.39 -2.91
N PHE A 112 -29.00 -9.94 -4.11
CA PHE A 112 -28.30 -9.35 -5.24
C PHE A 112 -28.90 -8.01 -5.63
N LEU A 113 -30.23 -7.90 -5.68
CA LEU A 113 -30.89 -6.62 -5.91
C LEU A 113 -30.54 -5.59 -4.82
N GLY A 114 -30.55 -5.99 -3.54
CA GLY A 114 -30.12 -5.14 -2.43
C GLY A 114 -28.67 -4.67 -2.57
N ALA A 115 -27.77 -5.57 -2.95
CA ALA A 115 -26.36 -5.28 -3.21
C ALA A 115 -26.17 -4.30 -4.38
N VAL A 116 -26.93 -4.47 -5.47
CA VAL A 116 -26.92 -3.53 -6.62
C VAL A 116 -27.35 -2.13 -6.19
N VAL A 117 -28.41 -2.02 -5.37
CA VAL A 117 -28.84 -0.73 -4.82
C VAL A 117 -27.73 -0.09 -3.97
N LEU A 118 -27.08 -0.86 -3.10
CA LEU A 118 -25.94 -0.38 -2.30
C LEU A 118 -24.74 0.03 -3.17
N LEU A 119 -24.47 -0.68 -4.27
CA LEU A 119 -23.38 -0.36 -5.18
C LEU A 119 -23.64 1.00 -5.88
N VAL A 120 -24.87 1.22 -6.35
CA VAL A 120 -25.27 2.52 -6.92
C VAL A 120 -25.13 3.63 -5.88
N LEU A 121 -25.59 3.39 -4.65
CA LEU A 121 -25.44 4.35 -3.55
C LEU A 121 -23.97 4.66 -3.27
N ALA A 122 -23.12 3.63 -3.17
CA ALA A 122 -21.68 3.77 -2.96
C ALA A 122 -21.03 4.61 -4.06
N TRP A 123 -21.35 4.36 -5.33
CA TRP A 123 -20.82 5.11 -6.47
C TRP A 123 -21.23 6.59 -6.42
N ILE A 124 -22.49 6.88 -6.07
CA ILE A 124 -22.97 8.26 -5.91
C ILE A 124 -22.21 8.96 -4.77
N VAL A 125 -22.16 8.34 -3.59
CA VAL A 125 -21.49 8.90 -2.40
C VAL A 125 -20.00 9.13 -2.69
N ALA A 126 -19.30 8.16 -3.28
CA ALA A 126 -17.89 8.26 -3.62
C ALA A 126 -17.61 9.39 -4.60
N THR A 127 -18.45 9.53 -5.63
CA THR A 127 -18.31 10.60 -6.63
C THR A 127 -18.53 11.98 -6.02
N VAL A 128 -19.53 12.11 -5.14
CA VAL A 128 -19.81 13.37 -4.44
C VAL A 128 -18.65 13.74 -3.51
N LEU A 129 -18.18 12.79 -2.68
CA LEU A 129 -17.05 13.03 -1.77
C LEU A 129 -15.78 13.41 -2.52
N LYS A 130 -15.45 12.72 -3.62
CA LYS A 130 -14.30 13.07 -4.46
C LYS A 130 -14.38 14.53 -4.92
N ARG A 131 -15.54 14.97 -5.44
CA ARG A 131 -15.73 16.36 -5.90
C ARG A 131 -15.57 17.38 -4.77
N VAL A 132 -16.08 17.07 -3.58
CA VAL A 132 -15.94 17.95 -2.41
C VAL A 132 -14.47 18.08 -2.02
N VAL A 133 -13.76 16.95 -1.93
CA VAL A 133 -12.34 16.91 -1.54
C VAL A 133 -11.48 17.64 -2.57
N THR A 134 -11.60 17.31 -3.86
CA THR A 134 -10.81 17.98 -4.90
C THR A 134 -11.14 19.48 -4.99
N GLY A 135 -12.40 19.85 -4.79
CA GLY A 135 -12.82 21.26 -4.75
C GLY A 135 -12.19 22.04 -3.60
N VAL A 136 -12.18 21.47 -2.39
CA VAL A 136 -11.60 22.12 -1.20
C VAL A 136 -10.07 22.20 -1.30
N LEU A 137 -9.40 21.12 -1.72
CA LEU A 137 -7.95 21.09 -1.90
C LEU A 137 -7.47 22.03 -3.02
N GLY A 138 -8.18 22.04 -4.16
CA GLY A 138 -7.90 22.95 -5.25
C GLY A 138 -8.10 24.42 -4.87
N GLY A 139 -9.12 24.70 -4.04
CA GLY A 139 -9.36 26.04 -3.47
C GLY A 139 -8.26 26.52 -2.53
N MET A 140 -7.61 25.63 -1.78
CA MET A 140 -6.48 25.96 -0.90
C MET A 140 -5.16 26.18 -1.66
N GLY A 141 -5.11 25.88 -2.97
CA GLY A 141 -3.93 26.12 -3.80
C GLY A 141 -2.70 25.32 -3.38
N ILE A 142 -2.90 24.18 -2.72
CA ILE A 142 -1.81 23.32 -2.19
C ILE A 142 -0.87 22.89 -3.32
N ASP A 143 -1.42 22.55 -4.49
CA ASP A 143 -0.64 22.15 -5.67
C ASP A 143 0.30 23.27 -6.16
N ARG A 144 -0.09 24.55 -5.99
CA ARG A 144 0.75 25.69 -6.41
C ARG A 144 1.97 25.85 -5.51
N ARG A 145 1.83 25.60 -4.20
CA ARG A 145 2.92 25.74 -3.22
C ARG A 145 3.95 24.62 -3.32
N LEU A 146 3.54 23.42 -3.72
CA LEU A 146 4.45 22.29 -3.94
C LEU A 146 5.19 22.40 -5.28
N ASN A 147 4.52 22.82 -6.34
CA ASN A 147 5.14 22.91 -7.67
C ASN A 147 6.21 24.02 -7.76
N THR A 148 6.10 25.08 -6.93
CA THR A 148 7.16 26.10 -6.84
C THR A 148 8.45 25.55 -6.20
N MET A 149 8.34 24.64 -5.21
CA MET A 149 9.52 24.08 -4.53
C MET A 149 10.30 23.12 -5.43
N VAL A 150 9.62 22.29 -6.22
CA VAL A 150 10.27 21.37 -7.17
C VAL A 150 10.94 22.13 -8.32
N ARG A 151 10.37 23.27 -8.72
CA ARG A 151 10.88 24.08 -9.84
C ARG A 151 12.16 24.85 -9.51
N ASP A 152 12.38 25.18 -8.24
CA ASP A 152 13.58 25.89 -7.77
C ASP A 152 14.78 24.95 -7.53
N GLU A 153 14.53 23.64 -7.44
CA GLU A 153 15.55 22.61 -7.17
C GLU A 153 15.94 21.80 -8.41
N ALA A 154 15.22 21.98 -9.53
CA ALA A 154 15.68 21.50 -10.83
C ALA A 154 17.00 22.22 -11.17
N PRO A 155 18.12 21.48 -11.35
CA PRO A 155 19.39 22.10 -11.70
C PRO A 155 19.17 22.88 -12.99
N ALA A 156 19.77 24.07 -13.05
CA ALA A 156 19.83 24.89 -14.24
C ALA A 156 20.52 24.11 -15.37
N ALA A 157 19.78 23.20 -16.00
CA ALA A 157 20.21 22.44 -17.15
C ALA A 157 20.32 23.45 -18.30
N GLU A 158 21.57 23.87 -18.51
CA GLU A 158 22.15 24.36 -19.75
C GLU A 158 21.21 25.20 -20.61
N ARG A 159 21.31 26.53 -20.43
CA ARG A 159 20.88 27.47 -21.46
C ARG A 159 21.65 27.12 -22.74
N PRO A 160 21.01 26.73 -23.86
CA PRO A 160 21.72 26.52 -25.10
C PRO A 160 22.20 27.88 -25.62
N THR A 161 23.47 28.17 -25.41
CA THR A 161 24.18 29.22 -26.12
C THR A 161 24.48 28.71 -27.53
N SER A 162 23.66 29.08 -28.51
CA SER A 162 24.12 29.63 -29.78
C SER A 162 23.02 29.63 -30.84
N SER A 163 22.97 30.78 -31.50
CA SER A 163 22.40 31.06 -32.81
C SER A 163 22.55 29.92 -33.83
N GLY A 164 21.42 29.37 -34.28
CA GLY A 164 21.37 28.49 -35.44
C GLY A 164 20.04 27.74 -35.56
N GLY A 165 19.04 28.34 -36.22
CA GLY A 165 17.84 27.63 -36.68
C GLY A 165 16.52 27.96 -35.94
N ALA A 166 16.05 29.20 -36.04
CA ALA A 166 14.80 29.66 -35.42
C ALA A 166 13.51 28.90 -35.84
N ALA A 167 13.54 28.09 -36.90
CA ALA A 167 12.36 27.34 -37.37
C ALA A 167 12.24 25.94 -36.75
N ALA A 168 13.35 25.22 -36.54
CA ALA A 168 13.34 23.83 -36.04
C ALA A 168 13.18 23.73 -34.51
N THR A 169 13.65 24.74 -33.77
CA THR A 169 13.50 24.81 -32.31
C THR A 169 12.06 25.09 -31.88
N SER A 170 11.23 25.74 -32.71
CA SER A 170 9.84 26.03 -32.36
C SER A 170 8.94 24.77 -32.34
N ALA A 171 9.16 23.85 -33.28
CA ALA A 171 8.41 22.59 -33.38
C ALA A 171 8.85 21.55 -32.34
N ALA A 172 10.14 21.53 -31.99
CA ALA A 172 10.67 20.70 -30.91
C ALA A 172 10.31 21.27 -29.52
N ALA A 173 10.29 22.59 -29.36
CA ALA A 173 9.87 23.23 -28.11
C ALA A 173 8.36 23.08 -27.85
N SER A 174 7.51 23.09 -28.89
CA SER A 174 6.07 22.83 -28.72
C SER A 174 5.79 21.37 -28.36
N THR A 175 6.50 20.41 -28.95
CA THR A 175 6.36 18.98 -28.60
C THR A 175 6.90 18.63 -27.21
N VAL A 176 8.01 19.26 -26.78
CA VAL A 176 8.53 19.09 -25.41
C VAL A 176 7.67 19.84 -24.37
N ALA A 177 7.08 20.99 -24.73
CA ALA A 177 6.14 21.72 -23.86
C ALA A 177 4.78 21.02 -23.71
N GLU A 178 4.24 20.40 -24.78
CA GLU A 178 3.03 19.56 -24.70
C GLU A 178 3.29 18.27 -23.92
N THR A 179 4.45 17.63 -24.09
CA THR A 179 4.79 16.38 -23.38
C THR A 179 5.08 16.63 -21.89
N GLY A 180 5.62 17.80 -21.51
CA GLY A 180 5.86 18.19 -20.11
C GLY A 180 4.63 18.70 -19.34
N ALA A 181 3.53 19.03 -20.03
CA ALA A 181 2.27 19.46 -19.40
C ALA A 181 1.36 18.27 -19.02
N ALA A 182 1.51 17.12 -19.67
CA ALA A 182 0.67 15.94 -19.50
C ALA A 182 0.97 15.10 -18.24
N GLY A 183 2.02 15.44 -17.47
CA GLY A 183 2.51 14.62 -16.36
C GLY A 183 2.45 15.27 -14.97
N ARG A 184 1.74 16.40 -14.79
CA ARG A 184 1.59 17.00 -13.45
C ARG A 184 0.46 16.30 -12.71
N VAL A 185 0.76 15.16 -12.10
CA VAL A 185 -0.15 14.51 -11.15
C VAL A 185 -0.44 15.52 -10.03
N SER A 186 -1.64 16.11 -10.04
CA SER A 186 -2.04 17.01 -8.96
C SER A 186 -2.27 16.17 -7.70
N LEU A 187 -1.77 16.65 -6.56
CA LEU A 187 -2.00 15.95 -5.29
C LEU A 187 -3.49 15.96 -4.96
N ALA A 188 -4.19 17.04 -5.32
CA ALA A 188 -5.63 17.14 -5.16
C ALA A 188 -6.36 15.99 -5.88
N ASP A 189 -6.00 15.68 -7.13
CA ASP A 189 -6.62 14.58 -7.89
C ASP A 189 -6.29 13.22 -7.27
N THR A 190 -5.04 13.02 -6.87
CA THR A 190 -4.62 11.76 -6.21
C THR A 190 -5.35 11.56 -4.89
N LEU A 191 -5.47 12.60 -4.04
CA LEU A 191 -6.25 12.53 -2.81
C LEU A 191 -7.74 12.27 -3.10
N GLY A 192 -8.29 12.90 -4.14
CA GLY A 192 -9.66 12.66 -4.58
C GLY A 192 -9.89 11.21 -5.02
N ASP A 193 -8.94 10.62 -5.72
CA ASP A 193 -8.97 9.21 -6.13
C ASP A 193 -8.85 8.27 -4.93
N VAL A 194 -7.96 8.56 -3.98
CA VAL A 194 -7.85 7.79 -2.73
C VAL A 194 -9.15 7.82 -1.95
N VAL A 195 -9.79 8.99 -1.82
CA VAL A 195 -11.09 9.11 -1.15
C VAL A 195 -12.18 8.33 -1.88
N TYR A 196 -12.21 8.37 -3.21
CA TYR A 196 -13.15 7.57 -3.99
C TYR A 196 -13.00 6.07 -3.70
N TRP A 197 -11.76 5.56 -3.73
CA TRP A 197 -11.47 4.15 -3.42
C TRP A 197 -11.76 3.80 -1.96
N LEU A 198 -11.49 4.70 -1.02
CA LEU A 198 -11.79 4.52 0.41
C LEU A 198 -13.29 4.38 0.64
N VAL A 199 -14.12 5.22 -0.02
CA VAL A 199 -15.58 5.10 0.06
C VAL A 199 -16.03 3.77 -0.52
N TRP A 200 -15.49 3.36 -1.67
CA TRP A 200 -15.81 2.07 -2.26
C TRP A 200 -15.47 0.90 -1.32
N LEU A 201 -14.31 0.95 -0.69
CA LEU A 201 -13.87 -0.02 0.31
C LEU A 201 -14.78 -0.01 1.55
N LEU A 202 -15.25 1.16 1.99
CA LEU A 202 -16.17 1.30 3.12
C LEU A 202 -17.54 0.66 2.87
N PHE A 203 -18.05 0.79 1.64
CA PHE A 203 -19.31 0.16 1.23
C PHE A 203 -19.17 -1.32 0.93
N LEU A 204 -17.95 -1.81 0.67
CA LEU A 204 -17.71 -3.19 0.27
C LEU A 204 -18.21 -4.20 1.32
N PRO A 205 -17.99 -4.03 2.64
CA PRO A 205 -18.61 -4.89 3.65
C PRO A 205 -20.14 -4.85 3.68
N ALA A 206 -20.75 -3.70 3.43
CA ALA A 206 -22.20 -3.61 3.37
C ALA A 206 -22.73 -4.40 2.16
N ILE A 207 -22.08 -4.26 1.00
CA ILE A 207 -22.41 -5.00 -0.23
C ILE A 207 -22.22 -6.52 0.01
N LEU A 208 -21.07 -6.94 0.52
CA LEU A 208 -20.79 -8.35 0.83
C LEU A 208 -21.75 -8.91 1.88
N GLY A 209 -22.09 -8.14 2.90
CA GLY A 209 -23.06 -8.49 3.93
C GLY A 209 -24.46 -8.70 3.34
N THR A 210 -24.91 -7.82 2.43
CA THR A 210 -26.19 -8.03 1.74
C THR A 210 -26.20 -9.28 0.86
N LEU A 211 -25.06 -9.60 0.22
CA LEU A 211 -24.90 -10.84 -0.55
C LEU A 211 -24.77 -12.09 0.33
N ALA A 212 -24.73 -11.94 1.66
CA ALA A 212 -24.46 -12.99 2.64
C ALA A 212 -23.13 -13.73 2.38
N LEU A 213 -22.12 -13.00 1.91
CA LEU A 213 -20.76 -13.51 1.70
C LEU A 213 -19.94 -13.40 3.00
N GLU A 214 -20.46 -13.98 4.07
CA GLU A 214 -19.95 -13.85 5.45
C GLU A 214 -18.48 -14.28 5.59
N GLY A 215 -18.06 -15.32 4.87
CA GLY A 215 -16.68 -15.80 4.89
C GLY A 215 -15.66 -14.83 4.27
N ILE A 216 -16.08 -13.99 3.31
CA ILE A 216 -15.21 -12.99 2.65
C ILE A 216 -15.29 -11.65 3.40
N LEU A 217 -16.40 -11.41 4.09
CA LEU A 217 -16.68 -10.20 4.83
C LEU A 217 -15.72 -9.99 6.00
N ALA A 218 -15.36 -11.06 6.74
CA ALA A 218 -14.57 -10.94 7.97
C ALA A 218 -13.16 -10.32 7.75
N PRO A 219 -12.34 -10.78 6.78
CA PRO A 219 -11.06 -10.13 6.50
C PRO A 219 -11.20 -8.66 6.10
N VAL A 220 -12.21 -8.33 5.27
CA VAL A 220 -12.45 -6.94 4.84
C VAL A 220 -12.88 -6.07 6.02
N GLN A 221 -13.76 -6.58 6.90
CA GLN A 221 -14.17 -5.88 8.12
C GLN A 221 -13.00 -5.64 9.06
N ASN A 222 -12.11 -6.63 9.24
CA ASN A 222 -10.91 -6.46 10.05
C ASN A 222 -9.99 -5.37 9.48
N LEU A 223 -9.77 -5.38 8.16
CA LEU A 223 -9.00 -4.32 7.49
C LEU A 223 -9.64 -2.95 7.67
N LEU A 224 -10.96 -2.84 7.56
CA LEU A 224 -11.65 -1.56 7.81
C LEU A 224 -11.50 -1.13 9.27
N ASN A 225 -11.69 -2.04 10.22
CA ASN A 225 -11.54 -1.75 11.64
C ASN A 225 -10.13 -1.27 11.97
N GLU A 226 -9.11 -1.91 11.38
CA GLU A 226 -7.71 -1.46 11.47
C GLU A 226 -7.51 -0.08 10.85
N VAL A 227 -8.00 0.16 9.61
CA VAL A 227 -7.91 1.48 8.94
C VAL A 227 -8.59 2.58 9.77
N PHE A 228 -9.75 2.30 10.36
CA PHE A 228 -10.42 3.23 11.26
C PHE A 228 -9.64 3.44 12.56
N GLY A 229 -9.03 2.39 13.11
CA GLY A 229 -8.15 2.47 14.27
C GLY A 229 -6.88 3.29 13.99
N TYR A 230 -6.37 3.27 12.76
CA TYR A 230 -5.24 4.10 12.36
C TYR A 230 -5.62 5.58 12.20
N LEU A 231 -6.89 5.94 11.99
CA LEU A 231 -7.25 7.33 11.71
C LEU A 231 -6.94 8.30 12.88
N PRO A 232 -7.31 7.99 14.15
CA PRO A 232 -6.89 8.78 15.31
C PRO A 232 -5.37 8.76 15.51
N ASN A 233 -4.74 7.60 15.29
CA ASN A 233 -3.32 7.37 15.46
C ASN A 233 -2.47 8.18 14.46
N ILE A 234 -2.91 8.27 13.20
CA ILE A 234 -2.32 9.13 12.16
C ILE A 234 -2.32 10.58 12.62
N PHE A 235 -3.46 11.06 13.13
CA PHE A 235 -3.56 12.43 13.62
C PHE A 235 -2.60 12.69 14.79
N ALA A 236 -2.55 11.77 15.77
CA ALA A 236 -1.63 11.86 16.90
C ALA A 236 -0.15 11.84 16.46
N ALA A 237 0.19 10.95 15.53
CA ALA A 237 1.53 10.82 14.95
C ALA A 237 1.97 12.10 14.23
N ILE A 238 1.10 12.68 13.39
CA ILE A 238 1.36 13.95 12.70
C ILE A 238 1.58 15.05 13.71
N LEU A 239 0.73 15.16 14.74
CA LEU A 239 0.85 16.18 15.76
C LEU A 239 2.19 16.07 16.51
N ILE A 240 2.56 14.88 16.97
CA ILE A 240 3.82 14.61 17.67
C ILE A 240 5.02 14.91 16.75
N GLY A 241 4.97 14.44 15.50
CA GLY A 241 6.04 14.64 14.53
C GLY A 241 6.27 16.11 14.20
N VAL A 242 5.21 16.87 13.95
CA VAL A 242 5.30 18.32 13.64
C VAL A 242 5.85 19.09 14.84
N ILE A 243 5.31 18.85 16.03
CA ILE A 243 5.75 19.55 17.25
C ILE A 243 7.21 19.20 17.56
N GLY A 244 7.56 17.92 17.57
CA GLY A 244 8.91 17.50 17.94
C GLY A 244 9.96 17.88 16.90
N TRP A 245 9.64 17.86 15.60
CA TRP A 245 10.51 18.41 14.56
C TRP A 245 10.79 19.90 14.77
N PHE A 246 9.75 20.66 15.10
CA PHE A 246 9.87 22.09 15.37
C PHE A 246 10.77 22.36 16.57
N VAL A 247 10.55 21.63 17.68
CA VAL A 247 11.37 21.71 18.90
C VAL A 247 12.83 21.34 18.62
N ALA A 248 13.09 20.22 17.94
CA ALA A 248 14.44 19.78 17.59
C ALA A 248 15.17 20.85 16.77
N ARG A 249 14.48 21.49 15.82
CA ARG A 249 15.04 22.56 14.99
C ARG A 249 15.40 23.80 15.80
N ILE A 250 14.59 24.16 16.79
CA ILE A 250 14.89 25.27 17.70
C ILE A 250 16.13 24.94 18.54
N ILE A 251 16.17 23.76 19.16
CA ILE A 251 17.27 23.35 20.03
C ILE A 251 18.58 23.31 19.25
N ARG A 252 18.58 22.79 18.01
CA ARG A 252 19.74 22.84 17.11
C ARG A 252 20.29 24.26 16.98
N LYS A 253 19.43 25.23 16.65
CA LYS A 253 19.85 26.62 16.46
C LYS A 253 20.45 27.19 17.73
N ILE A 254 19.82 26.94 18.88
CA ILE A 254 20.29 27.40 20.18
C ILE A 254 21.68 26.81 20.46
N VAL A 255 21.83 25.49 20.37
CA VAL A 255 23.09 24.79 20.65
C VAL A 255 24.20 25.28 19.72
N THR A 256 23.96 25.33 18.40
CA THR A 256 24.96 25.86 17.45
C THR A 256 25.37 27.29 17.80
N SER A 257 24.40 28.15 18.12
CA SER A 257 24.69 29.56 18.46
C SER A 257 25.50 29.69 19.75
N LEU A 258 25.17 28.90 20.77
CA LEU A 258 25.88 28.92 22.05
C LEU A 258 27.31 28.39 21.92
N LEU A 259 27.52 27.30 21.17
CA LEU A 259 28.87 26.76 20.95
C LEU A 259 29.73 27.69 20.08
N ALA A 260 29.14 28.33 19.07
CA ALA A 260 29.82 29.32 18.26
C ALA A 260 30.25 30.53 19.12
N ALA A 261 29.34 31.04 19.96
CA ALA A 261 29.63 32.14 20.89
C ALA A 261 30.69 31.77 21.94
N ALA A 262 30.71 30.52 22.41
CA ALA A 262 31.74 30.00 23.30
C ALA A 262 33.12 29.82 22.63
N GLY A 263 33.21 30.00 21.31
CA GLY A 263 34.46 29.94 20.56
C GLY A 263 34.91 28.51 20.22
N VAL A 264 34.02 27.52 20.28
CA VAL A 264 34.32 26.11 19.92
C VAL A 264 34.81 26.01 18.47
N ASP A 265 34.32 26.90 17.60
CA ASP A 265 34.74 26.98 16.20
C ASP A 265 36.22 27.35 16.06
N ARG A 266 36.71 28.28 16.88
CA ARG A 266 38.13 28.68 16.90
C ARG A 266 39.04 27.55 17.37
N LEU A 267 38.54 26.69 18.27
CA LEU A 267 39.28 25.52 18.72
C LEU A 267 39.41 24.50 17.58
N GLY A 268 38.33 24.27 16.83
CA GLY A 268 38.34 23.40 15.65
C GLY A 268 39.32 23.86 14.57
N GLU A 269 39.39 25.16 14.32
CA GLU A 269 40.33 25.78 13.39
C GLU A 269 41.80 25.61 13.83
N ARG A 270 42.10 25.80 15.12
CA ARG A 270 43.46 25.61 15.67
C ARG A 270 43.96 24.18 15.59
N VAL A 271 43.04 23.21 15.59
CA VAL A 271 43.35 21.78 15.48
C VAL A 271 43.39 21.32 14.02
N GLY A 272 43.12 22.21 13.05
CA GLY A 272 43.17 21.91 11.62
C GLY A 272 42.01 21.04 11.12
N LEU A 273 40.91 20.93 11.89
CA LEU A 273 39.76 20.08 11.56
C LEU A 273 38.91 20.64 10.41
N SER A 274 39.05 21.93 10.10
CA SER A 274 38.32 22.63 9.04
C SER A 274 38.56 22.04 7.63
N GLY A 275 39.75 21.50 7.37
CA GLY A 275 40.08 20.86 6.09
C GLY A 275 39.45 19.48 5.89
N VAL A 276 39.14 18.77 6.98
CA VAL A 276 38.52 17.44 6.96
C VAL A 276 36.99 17.52 6.98
N MET A 277 36.43 18.61 7.53
CA MET A 277 34.99 18.79 7.71
C MET A 277 34.28 19.51 6.54
N GLY A 278 34.94 19.65 5.39
CA GLY A 278 34.31 20.18 4.16
C GLY A 278 33.75 21.60 4.28
N GLY A 279 34.35 22.44 5.13
CA GLY A 279 33.91 23.83 5.34
C GLY A 279 32.78 24.01 6.35
N GLN A 280 32.35 22.95 7.05
CA GLN A 280 31.35 23.06 8.11
C GLN A 280 32.00 23.40 9.46
N THR A 281 31.38 24.30 10.24
CA THR A 281 31.88 24.67 11.57
C THR A 281 31.65 23.56 12.59
N LEU A 282 32.53 23.47 13.60
CA LEU A 282 32.43 22.47 14.67
C LEU A 282 31.10 22.61 15.43
N SER A 283 30.66 23.84 15.68
CA SER A 283 29.37 24.18 16.30
C SER A 283 28.17 23.72 15.48
N GLY A 284 28.26 23.77 14.15
CA GLY A 284 27.23 23.31 13.23
C GLY A 284 27.09 21.79 13.23
N LEU A 285 28.22 21.07 13.24
CA LEU A 285 28.27 19.62 13.34
C LEU A 285 27.70 19.13 14.68
N ILE A 286 28.13 19.71 15.80
CA ILE A 286 27.59 19.35 17.12
C ILE A 286 26.09 19.66 17.19
N GLY A 287 25.66 20.80 16.65
CA GLY A 287 24.23 21.10 16.55
C GLY A 287 23.45 20.11 15.69
N LEU A 288 24.02 19.61 14.60
CA LEU A 288 23.43 18.56 13.77
C LEU A 288 23.33 17.23 14.55
N VAL A 289 24.37 16.86 15.29
CA VAL A 289 24.34 15.67 16.14
C VAL A 289 23.22 15.79 17.17
N VAL A 290 23.14 16.92 17.90
CA VAL A 290 22.06 17.15 18.87
C VAL A 290 20.68 17.14 18.21
N TYR A 291 20.55 17.73 17.01
CA TYR A 291 19.32 17.68 16.22
C TYR A 291 18.88 16.24 15.94
N VAL A 292 19.77 15.40 15.41
CA VAL A 292 19.48 13.99 15.12
C VAL A 292 19.13 13.23 16.40
N PHE A 293 19.86 13.49 17.49
CA PHE A 293 19.62 12.87 18.80
C PHE A 293 18.25 13.18 19.40
N ILE A 294 17.68 14.36 19.12
CA ILE A 294 16.32 14.72 19.56
C ILE A 294 15.28 14.23 18.56
N LEU A 295 15.57 14.36 17.27
CA LEU A 295 14.66 14.01 16.20
C LEU A 295 14.36 12.51 16.16
N VAL A 296 15.35 11.64 16.37
CA VAL A 296 15.16 10.19 16.29
C VAL A 296 14.16 9.68 17.35
N PRO A 297 14.28 10.00 18.65
CA PRO A 297 13.26 9.66 19.65
C PRO A 297 11.88 10.25 19.35
N VAL A 298 11.82 11.49 18.85
CA VAL A 298 10.56 12.12 18.43
C VAL A 298 9.91 11.34 17.29
N MET A 299 10.69 10.97 16.27
CA MET A 299 10.19 10.17 15.15
C MET A 299 9.72 8.80 15.61
N ILE A 300 10.42 8.15 16.53
CA ILE A 300 9.97 6.90 17.13
C ILE A 300 8.67 7.09 17.90
N SER A 301 8.51 8.18 18.64
CA SER A 301 7.26 8.50 19.35
C SER A 301 6.10 8.77 18.37
N ALA A 302 6.35 9.46 17.27
CA ALA A 302 5.36 9.67 16.21
C ALA A 302 4.97 8.35 15.52
N LEU A 303 5.94 7.50 15.19
CA LEU A 303 5.69 6.17 14.61
C LEU A 303 4.99 5.23 15.59
N ASN A 304 5.28 5.33 16.89
CA ASN A 304 4.60 4.57 17.94
C ASN A 304 3.14 5.04 18.10
N ALA A 305 2.89 6.34 18.03
CA ALA A 305 1.54 6.89 18.01
C ALA A 305 0.76 6.46 16.75
N LEU A 306 1.45 6.13 15.65
CA LEU A 306 0.86 5.56 14.44
C LEU A 306 0.48 4.07 14.59
N ASP A 307 0.97 3.40 15.66
CA ASP A 307 0.73 2.00 16.01
C ASP A 307 1.16 0.97 14.95
N ILE A 308 2.19 1.29 14.17
CA ILE A 308 2.76 0.36 13.17
C ILE A 308 3.88 -0.44 13.83
N ALA A 309 3.51 -1.44 14.64
CA ALA A 309 4.44 -2.29 15.41
C ALA A 309 5.56 -2.92 14.54
N ALA A 310 5.28 -3.19 13.27
CA ALA A 310 6.23 -3.76 12.32
C ALA A 310 7.42 -2.82 12.00
N ILE A 311 7.25 -1.50 12.12
CA ILE A 311 8.30 -0.51 11.82
C ILE A 311 8.94 0.02 13.10
N THR A 312 8.15 0.20 14.16
CA THR A 312 8.62 0.78 15.42
C THR A 312 9.58 -0.14 16.18
N GLY A 313 9.38 -1.46 16.10
CA GLY A 313 10.24 -2.45 16.76
C GLY A 313 11.71 -2.37 16.28
N PRO A 314 11.99 -2.58 14.99
CA PRO A 314 13.35 -2.47 14.45
C PRO A 314 13.97 -1.09 14.70
N ALA A 315 13.23 0.00 14.50
CA ALA A 315 13.73 1.36 14.71
C ALA A 315 14.15 1.61 16.18
N THR A 316 13.37 1.12 17.14
CA THR A 316 13.69 1.23 18.57
C THR A 316 14.92 0.39 18.93
N ASN A 317 15.06 -0.80 18.35
CA ASN A 317 16.24 -1.65 18.55
C ASN A 317 17.52 -0.99 17.99
N MET A 318 17.42 -0.30 16.85
CA MET A 318 18.55 0.48 16.33
C MET A 318 18.90 1.66 17.23
N LEU A 319 17.91 2.39 17.76
CA LEU A 319 18.16 3.47 18.73
C LEU A 319 18.86 2.93 19.99
N ASN A 320 18.39 1.81 20.54
CA ASN A 320 19.00 1.19 21.71
C ASN A 320 20.45 0.78 21.44
N THR A 321 20.72 0.21 20.26
CA THR A 321 22.08 -0.14 19.83
C THR A 321 22.96 1.10 19.72
N PHE A 322 22.43 2.19 19.15
CA PHE A 322 23.17 3.45 19.02
C PHE A 322 23.45 4.10 20.38
N MET A 323 22.46 4.12 21.29
CA MET A 323 22.61 4.60 22.67
C MET A 323 23.66 3.80 23.43
N ALA A 324 23.67 2.48 23.29
CA ALA A 324 24.66 1.59 23.90
C ALA A 324 26.07 1.76 23.30
N ALA A 325 26.18 2.24 22.07
CA ALA A 325 27.47 2.52 21.44
C ALA A 325 28.12 3.82 21.97
N ILE A 326 27.35 4.79 22.47
CA ILE A 326 27.88 6.08 22.94
C ILE A 326 28.94 5.90 24.05
N PRO A 327 28.69 5.12 25.13
CA PRO A 327 29.72 4.84 26.13
C PRO A 327 30.99 4.23 25.53
N ASN A 328 30.85 3.30 24.58
CA ASN A 328 31.97 2.60 23.96
C ASN A 328 32.79 3.53 23.05
N ILE A 329 32.14 4.41 22.29
CA ILE A 329 32.82 5.42 21.46
C ILE A 329 33.59 6.39 22.35
N PHE A 330 33.00 6.82 23.47
CA PHE A 330 33.68 7.68 24.42
C PHE A 330 34.90 6.98 25.05
N ALA A 331 34.75 5.73 25.49
CA ALA A 331 35.85 4.93 26.00
C ALA A 331 36.98 4.78 24.97
N ALA A 332 36.64 4.47 23.71
CA ALA A 332 37.60 4.38 22.61
C ALA A 332 38.31 5.71 22.35
N ALA A 333 37.60 6.84 22.38
CA ALA A 333 38.18 8.17 22.21
C ALA A 333 39.17 8.52 23.34
N VAL A 334 38.84 8.19 24.59
CA VAL A 334 39.74 8.37 25.74
C VAL A 334 41.00 7.52 25.58
N VAL A 335 40.84 6.25 25.19
CA VAL A 335 41.98 5.35 24.95
C VAL A 335 42.88 5.88 23.83
N LEU A 336 42.30 6.38 22.73
CA LEU A 336 43.06 7.00 21.64
C LEU A 336 43.80 8.27 22.09
N ALA A 337 43.16 9.13 22.88
CA ALA A 337 43.77 10.34 23.39
C ALA A 337 45.01 10.02 24.26
N ILE A 338 44.86 9.06 25.16
CA ILE A 338 45.97 8.58 26.00
C ILE A 338 47.08 7.98 25.13
N SER A 339 46.71 7.12 24.17
CA SER A 339 47.67 6.47 23.26
C SER A 339 48.47 7.49 22.43
N PHE A 340 47.83 8.56 21.96
CA PHE A 340 48.50 9.62 21.21
C PHE A 340 49.51 10.40 22.06
N VAL A 341 49.13 10.76 23.29
CA VAL A 341 50.03 11.47 24.22
C VAL A 341 51.25 10.60 24.53
N VAL A 342 51.03 9.33 24.86
CA VAL A 342 52.12 8.38 25.13
C VAL A 342 52.98 8.18 23.88
N GLY A 343 52.38 7.98 22.71
CA GLY A 343 53.10 7.82 21.45
C GLY A 343 53.98 9.02 21.11
N ARG A 344 53.50 10.24 21.37
CA ARG A 344 54.29 11.46 21.18
C ARG A 344 55.47 11.55 22.15
N LEU A 345 55.27 11.16 23.41
CA LEU A 345 56.36 11.10 24.40
C LEU A 345 57.41 10.08 23.99
N VAL A 346 56.99 8.88 23.58
CA VAL A 346 57.89 7.82 23.11
C VAL A 346 58.62 8.24 21.85
N ALA A 347 57.93 8.83 20.86
CA ALA A 347 58.57 9.32 19.64
C ALA A 347 59.63 10.39 19.96
N GLY A 348 59.34 11.30 20.90
CA GLY A 348 60.30 12.28 21.38
C GLY A 348 61.53 11.64 22.04
N LEU A 349 61.32 10.65 22.91
CA LEU A 349 62.40 9.89 23.55
C LEU A 349 63.26 9.16 22.51
N VAL A 350 62.64 8.41 21.60
CA VAL A 350 63.35 7.65 20.56
C VAL A 350 64.11 8.58 19.62
N SER A 351 63.48 9.68 19.18
CA SER A 351 64.13 10.67 18.33
C SER A 351 65.33 11.31 19.03
N SER A 352 65.22 11.63 20.33
CA SER A 352 66.31 12.19 21.13
C SER A 352 67.45 11.19 21.31
N LEU A 353 67.14 9.90 21.52
CA LEU A 353 68.14 8.84 21.65
C LEU A 353 68.85 8.57 20.31
N LEU A 354 68.13 8.50 19.20
CA LEU A 354 68.73 8.35 17.86
C LEU A 354 69.60 9.55 17.49
N ALA A 355 69.15 10.77 17.80
CA ALA A 355 69.92 11.98 17.58
C ALA A 355 71.19 12.00 18.45
N GLY A 356 71.09 11.61 19.73
CA GLY A 356 72.21 11.54 20.67
C GLY A 356 73.28 10.51 20.31
N ILE A 357 72.92 9.41 19.65
CA ILE A 357 73.85 8.39 19.12
C ILE A 357 74.49 8.86 17.80
N GLY A 358 74.10 10.02 17.26
CA GLY A 358 74.64 10.58 16.03
C GLY A 358 74.09 9.95 14.76
N PHE A 359 72.93 9.28 14.84
CA PHE A 359 72.28 8.63 13.70
C PHE A 359 71.96 9.64 12.57
N ASN A 360 71.74 10.90 12.91
CA ASN A 360 71.56 12.01 11.96
C ASN A 360 72.79 12.27 11.09
N SER A 361 73.99 11.80 11.48
CA SER A 361 75.24 12.00 10.74
C SER A 361 75.66 10.78 9.89
N LEU A 362 75.00 9.63 10.05
CA LEU A 362 75.26 8.42 9.26
C LEU A 362 75.06 8.61 7.74
N PRO A 363 74.01 9.30 7.25
CA PRO A 363 73.82 9.54 5.83
C PRO A 363 74.96 10.36 5.21
N ALA A 364 75.46 11.37 5.95
CA ALA A 364 76.58 12.21 5.54
C ALA A 364 77.92 11.43 5.50
N ARG A 365 78.09 10.44 6.39
CA ARG A 365 79.28 9.56 6.39
C ARG A 365 79.23 8.47 5.31
N LEU A 366 78.05 8.16 4.78
CA LEU A 366 77.85 7.21 3.67
C LEU A 366 77.84 7.87 2.28
N GLY A 367 78.03 9.20 2.19
CA GLY A 367 78.09 9.92 0.92
C GLY A 367 76.74 10.06 0.20
N LEU A 368 75.62 9.87 0.91
CA LEU A 368 74.25 9.95 0.37
C LEU A 368 73.53 11.24 0.78
N GLY A 369 74.27 12.34 0.91
CA GLY A 369 73.75 13.66 1.29
C GLY A 369 74.39 14.76 0.47
#